data_AF-A0A2A3CJX3-F1
#
_entry.id   AF-A0A2A3CJX3-F1
#
_cell.length_a   1.000
_cell.length_b   1.000
_cell.length_c   1.000
_cell.angle_alpha   90.00
_cell.angle_beta   90.00
_cell.angle_gamma   90.00
#
_symmetry.space_group_name_H-M   'P 1'
#
loop_
_entity.id
_entity.type
_entity.pdbx_description
1 polymer ?
#
loop_
_entity_poly.entity_id
_entity_poly.type
_entity_poly.pdbx_seq_one_letter_code
_entity_poly.pdbx_strand_id
1 'polypeptide(L)'
;MKPDQRARKWIEKKAKKGEAPTPPALSPSGPDNVSATKLAVGIVRAPHSEPTELRRWLMETGDMQKSGTIFAEIAAFLKEREVHSVVMADRIIGCPHEEAIDYLEGGVCPHCPYWAGGDRWTGKLEAS
;
A
#
# COMPACT_ATOMS: atom_id res chain seq x y z
N MET A 1 -24.69 7.16 -5.08
CA MET A 1 -23.23 7.19 -4.80
C MET A 1 -22.55 6.23 -5.76
N LYS A 2 -21.48 6.64 -6.45
CA LYS A 2 -20.87 5.77 -7.47
C LYS A 2 -20.25 4.51 -6.81
N PRO A 3 -20.18 3.35 -7.50
CA PRO A 3 -19.69 2.10 -6.91
C PRO A 3 -18.29 2.20 -6.28
N ASP A 4 -17.41 2.99 -6.91
CA ASP A 4 -16.08 3.33 -6.43
C ASP A 4 -16.08 4.05 -5.07
N GLN A 5 -16.90 5.08 -4.92
CA GLN A 5 -17.05 5.81 -3.65
C GLN A 5 -17.56 4.89 -2.53
N ARG A 6 -18.36 3.86 -2.86
CA ARG A 6 -18.85 2.88 -1.89
C ARG A 6 -17.75 1.94 -1.44
N ALA A 7 -16.86 1.52 -2.34
CA ALA A 7 -15.74 0.67 -2.01
C ALA A 7 -14.78 1.36 -1.03
N ARG A 8 -14.40 2.62 -1.33
CA ARG A 8 -13.52 3.41 -0.47
C ARG A 8 -14.09 3.60 0.94
N LYS A 9 -15.36 4.05 1.05
CA LYS A 9 -16.03 4.20 2.35
C LYS A 9 -16.10 2.89 3.13
N TRP A 10 -16.24 1.75 2.44
CA TRP A 10 -16.26 0.45 3.10
C TRP A 10 -14.88 0.10 3.69
N ILE A 11 -13.79 0.36 2.96
CA ILE A 11 -12.41 0.17 3.45
C ILE A 11 -12.14 1.11 4.62
N GLU A 12 -12.50 2.39 4.52
CA GLU A 12 -12.37 3.37 5.61
C GLU A 12 -13.14 2.93 6.87
N LYS A 13 -14.33 2.34 6.70
CA LYS A 13 -15.10 1.77 7.81
C LYS A 13 -14.39 0.57 8.44
N LYS A 14 -13.71 -0.26 7.63
CA LYS A 14 -12.92 -1.39 8.12
C LYS A 14 -11.65 -0.94 8.86
N ALA A 15 -11.04 0.15 8.42
CA ALA A 15 -9.90 0.77 9.13
C ALA A 15 -10.29 1.30 10.52
N LYS A 16 -11.57 1.68 10.71
CA LYS A 16 -12.10 2.20 11.99
C LYS A 16 -12.65 1.12 12.93
N LYS A 17 -12.65 -0.15 12.54
CA LYS A 17 -13.31 -1.23 13.29
C LYS A 17 -12.51 -1.80 14.48
N GLY A 18 -11.37 -1.20 14.81
CA GLY A 18 -10.40 -1.73 15.80
C GLY A 18 -9.48 -2.78 15.17
N GLU A 19 -8.34 -3.01 15.80
CA GLU A 19 -7.30 -3.92 15.29
C GLU A 19 -7.67 -5.37 15.62
N ALA A 20 -7.98 -6.17 14.60
CA ALA A 20 -7.87 -7.62 14.72
C ALA A 20 -6.40 -8.00 15.03
N PRO A 21 -6.11 -9.19 15.58
CA PRO A 21 -4.74 -9.60 15.91
C PRO A 21 -3.78 -9.55 14.70
N THR A 22 -4.30 -9.78 13.49
CA THR A 22 -3.55 -9.82 12.24
C THR A 22 -4.37 -9.22 11.10
N PRO A 23 -4.59 -7.89 11.09
CA PRO A 23 -5.40 -7.26 10.07
C PRO A 23 -4.61 -7.21 8.74
N PRO A 24 -5.29 -7.34 7.58
CA PRO A 24 -4.67 -7.03 6.30
C PRO A 24 -4.07 -5.63 6.30
N ALA A 25 -2.86 -5.49 5.77
CA ALA A 25 -2.15 -4.23 5.65
C ALA A 25 -2.22 -3.71 4.21
N LEU A 26 -2.65 -2.46 4.04
CA LEU A 26 -2.65 -1.71 2.78
C LEU A 26 -1.44 -0.78 2.76
N SER A 27 -0.56 -0.99 1.80
CA SER A 27 0.75 -0.34 1.69
C SER A 27 0.87 0.39 0.35
N PRO A 28 0.56 1.69 0.29
CA PRO A 28 0.73 2.50 -0.90
C PRO A 28 2.21 2.89 -1.10
N SER A 29 2.68 2.81 -2.33
CA SER A 29 4.03 3.17 -2.77
C SER A 29 3.95 4.03 -4.03
N GLY A 30 4.91 4.92 -4.22
CA GLY A 30 4.87 5.95 -5.24
C GLY A 30 6.27 6.48 -5.59
N PRO A 31 6.43 7.13 -6.75
CA PRO A 31 7.71 7.75 -7.12
C PRO A 31 8.14 8.86 -6.14
N ASP A 32 7.17 9.41 -5.40
CA ASP A 32 7.33 10.42 -4.35
C ASP A 32 6.31 10.18 -3.21
N ASN A 33 6.26 11.09 -2.23
CA ASN A 33 5.33 11.02 -1.11
C ASN A 33 3.93 11.61 -1.38
N VAL A 34 3.64 12.04 -2.62
CA VAL A 34 2.39 12.70 -3.01
C VAL A 34 1.50 11.79 -3.85
N SER A 35 2.07 11.03 -4.78
CA SER A 35 1.32 10.22 -5.75
C SER A 35 1.60 8.73 -5.59
N ALA A 36 0.58 7.92 -5.30
CA ALA A 36 0.73 6.47 -5.19
C ALA A 36 0.53 5.82 -6.56
N THR A 37 1.47 5.00 -7.02
CA THR A 37 1.40 4.24 -8.29
C THR A 37 1.42 2.73 -8.07
N LYS A 38 1.65 2.27 -6.83
CA LYS A 38 1.52 0.89 -6.38
C LYS A 38 0.73 0.84 -5.08
N LEU A 39 -0.13 -0.16 -4.91
CA LEU A 39 -0.74 -0.48 -3.62
C LEU A 39 -0.66 -1.99 -3.41
N ALA A 40 0.00 -2.38 -2.33
CA ALA A 40 0.07 -3.78 -1.91
C ALA A 40 -0.93 -4.04 -0.77
N VAL A 41 -1.60 -5.18 -0.82
CA VAL A 41 -2.41 -5.72 0.27
C VAL A 41 -1.79 -7.02 0.73
N GLY A 42 -1.29 -7.04 1.96
CA GLY A 42 -0.77 -8.24 2.62
C GLY A 42 -1.75 -8.76 3.67
N ILE A 43 -2.03 -10.06 3.66
CA ILE A 43 -2.79 -10.76 4.69
C ILE A 43 -1.86 -11.73 5.41
N VAL A 44 -1.64 -11.50 6.70
CA VAL A 44 -0.86 -12.36 7.58
C VAL A 44 -1.79 -13.18 8.48
N ARG A 45 -1.45 -14.44 8.75
CA ARG A 45 -2.24 -15.32 9.64
C ARG A 45 -1.73 -15.37 11.07
N ALA A 46 -0.48 -14.95 11.29
CA ALA A 46 0.12 -14.86 12.61
C ALA A 46 0.95 -13.57 12.71
N PRO A 47 1.10 -13.00 13.92
CA PRO A 47 2.06 -11.92 14.15
C PRO A 47 3.47 -12.35 13.73
N HIS A 48 4.22 -11.43 13.12
CA HIS A 48 5.60 -11.67 12.64
C HIS A 48 5.77 -12.78 11.59
N SER A 49 4.68 -13.22 10.94
CA SER A 49 4.76 -14.13 9.79
C SER A 49 4.81 -13.36 8.48
N GLU A 50 5.34 -13.99 7.44
CA GLU A 50 5.16 -13.50 6.08
C GLU A 50 3.67 -13.48 5.69
N PRO A 51 3.26 -12.61 4.75
CA PRO A 51 1.91 -12.61 4.23
C PRO A 51 1.59 -13.95 3.56
N THR A 52 0.53 -14.61 4.01
CA THR A 52 0.01 -15.81 3.33
C THR A 52 -0.63 -15.45 1.99
N GLU A 53 -1.09 -14.22 1.86
CA GLU A 53 -1.57 -13.67 0.59
C GLU A 53 -1.01 -12.26 0.42
N LEU A 54 -0.44 -11.98 -0.74
CA LEU A 54 0.06 -10.67 -1.12
C LEU A 54 -0.41 -10.34 -2.52
N ARG A 55 -1.29 -9.34 -2.63
CA ARG A 55 -1.78 -8.85 -3.92
C ARG A 55 -1.31 -7.42 -4.14
N ARG A 56 -0.85 -7.12 -5.37
CA ARG A 56 -0.37 -5.80 -5.78
C ARG A 56 -1.24 -5.27 -6.90
N TRP A 57 -1.61 -4.00 -6.79
CA TRP A 57 -2.16 -3.21 -7.87
C TRP A 57 -1.08 -2.24 -8.33
N LEU A 58 -0.98 -2.03 -9.65
CA LEU A 58 -0.01 -1.16 -10.32
C LEU A 58 -0.76 -0.20 -11.25
N MET A 59 -0.26 1.01 -11.36
CA MET A 59 -0.76 2.05 -12.26
C MET A 59 0.44 2.70 -12.92
N GLU A 60 0.47 2.71 -14.25
CA GLU A 60 1.57 3.30 -15.02
C GLU A 60 1.65 4.81 -14.83
N THR A 61 0.49 5.49 -14.82
CA THR A 61 0.41 6.95 -14.68
C THR A 61 -0.79 7.37 -13.83
N GLY A 62 -0.60 8.41 -13.02
CA GLY A 62 -1.64 8.96 -12.16
C GLY A 62 -1.47 8.60 -10.68
N ASP A 63 -2.56 8.75 -9.93
CA ASP A 63 -2.60 8.55 -8.49
C ASP A 63 -3.68 7.52 -8.14
N MET A 64 -3.26 6.38 -7.60
CA MET A 64 -4.13 5.30 -7.17
C MET A 64 -5.15 5.75 -6.13
N GLN A 65 -4.82 6.73 -5.30
CA GLN A 65 -5.74 7.26 -4.31
C GLN A 65 -6.98 7.90 -4.94
N LYS A 66 -6.91 8.24 -6.24
CA LYS A 66 -8.03 8.78 -7.02
C LYS A 66 -8.74 7.71 -7.86
N SER A 67 -8.20 6.50 -7.92
CA SER A 67 -8.73 5.41 -8.74
C SER A 67 -9.86 4.66 -8.04
N GLY A 68 -11.08 4.99 -8.42
CA GLY A 68 -12.26 4.28 -7.95
C GLY A 68 -12.28 2.78 -8.25
N THR A 69 -11.76 2.40 -9.42
CA THR A 69 -11.69 1.01 -9.89
C THR A 69 -10.76 0.17 -9.02
N ILE A 70 -9.56 0.68 -8.70
CA ILE A 70 -8.60 -0.03 -7.85
C ILE A 70 -9.19 -0.25 -6.46
N PHE A 71 -9.81 0.77 -5.86
CA PHE A 71 -10.46 0.61 -4.56
C PHE A 71 -11.63 -0.38 -4.59
N ALA A 72 -12.36 -0.47 -5.71
CA ALA A 72 -13.41 -1.47 -5.89
C ALA A 72 -12.83 -2.90 -5.93
N GLU A 73 -11.74 -3.12 -6.65
CA GLU A 73 -11.05 -4.42 -6.69
C GLU A 73 -10.46 -4.83 -5.34
N ILE A 74 -9.81 -3.90 -4.64
CA ILE A 74 -9.30 -4.13 -3.28
C ILE A 74 -10.45 -4.50 -2.35
N ALA A 75 -11.57 -3.78 -2.41
CA ALA A 75 -12.73 -4.07 -1.57
C ALA A 75 -13.35 -5.44 -1.91
N ALA A 76 -13.35 -5.86 -3.18
CA ALA A 76 -13.80 -7.20 -3.57
C ALA A 76 -12.87 -8.28 -3.00
N PHE A 77 -11.56 -8.14 -3.19
CA PHE A 77 -10.54 -9.05 -2.65
C PHE A 77 -10.66 -9.21 -1.13
N LEU A 78 -10.79 -8.11 -0.40
CA LEU A 78 -10.93 -8.14 1.07
C LEU A 78 -12.26 -8.77 1.52
N LYS A 79 -13.34 -8.59 0.77
CA LYS A 79 -14.65 -9.20 1.08
C LYS A 79 -14.64 -10.70 0.87
N GLU A 80 -14.00 -11.18 -0.19
CA GLU A 80 -13.84 -12.62 -0.44
C GLU A 80 -13.07 -13.33 0.68
N ARG A 81 -12.23 -12.60 1.43
CA ARG A 81 -11.49 -13.10 2.59
C ARG A 81 -12.17 -12.80 3.93
N GLU A 82 -13.39 -12.26 3.89
CA GLU A 82 -14.23 -12.00 5.06
C GLU A 82 -13.53 -11.18 6.17
N VAL A 83 -12.64 -10.26 5.77
CA VAL A 83 -11.76 -9.57 6.72
C VAL A 83 -12.56 -8.74 7.74
N HIS A 84 -12.18 -8.81 9.02
CA HIS A 84 -12.90 -8.09 10.07
C HIS A 84 -12.56 -6.59 10.08
N SER A 85 -11.26 -6.27 10.06
CA SER A 85 -10.66 -4.94 10.04
C SER A 85 -9.54 -4.89 8.98
N VAL A 86 -9.00 -3.71 8.71
CA VAL A 86 -7.78 -3.52 7.91
C VAL A 86 -6.92 -2.44 8.55
N VAL A 87 -5.63 -2.45 8.27
CA VAL A 87 -4.74 -1.32 8.55
C VAL A 87 -4.31 -0.73 7.22
N MET A 88 -4.42 0.59 7.09
CA MET A 88 -3.95 1.32 5.92
C MET A 88 -2.90 2.30 6.38
N ALA A 89 -1.74 2.30 5.71
CA ALA A 89 -0.75 3.34 5.95
C ALA A 89 -1.38 4.71 5.69
N ASP A 90 -1.07 5.67 6.56
CA ASP A 90 -1.54 7.05 6.48
C ASP A 90 -0.81 7.87 5.40
N ARG A 91 0.30 7.34 4.88
CA ARG A 91 1.16 7.94 3.88
C ARG A 91 1.67 6.93 2.86
N ILE A 92 2.25 7.43 1.79
CA ILE A 92 3.03 6.63 0.85
C ILE A 92 4.33 6.21 1.54
N ILE A 93 4.60 4.91 1.61
CA ILE A 93 5.66 4.35 2.46
C ILE A 93 6.95 3.97 1.72
N GLY A 94 7.04 4.26 0.42
CA GLY A 94 8.26 4.03 -0.33
C GLY A 94 8.08 3.98 -1.84
N CYS A 95 9.17 3.62 -2.52
CA CYS A 95 9.24 3.47 -3.96
C CYS A 95 8.39 2.27 -4.46
N PRO A 96 7.71 2.36 -5.63
CA PRO A 96 6.99 1.24 -6.21
C PRO A 96 7.94 0.14 -6.71
N HIS A 97 9.23 0.43 -6.94
CA HIS A 97 10.24 -0.51 -7.44
C HIS A 97 10.85 -1.36 -6.31
N GLU A 98 11.11 -2.63 -6.61
CA GLU A 98 11.60 -3.63 -5.67
C GLU A 98 13.12 -3.79 -5.76
N GLU A 99 13.77 -3.70 -4.61
CA GLU A 99 15.21 -3.93 -4.45
C GLU A 99 15.56 -5.37 -4.82
N ALA A 100 16.73 -5.58 -5.43
CA ALA A 100 17.18 -6.86 -5.99
C ALA A 100 16.32 -7.41 -7.15
N ILE A 101 15.27 -6.70 -7.59
CA ILE A 101 14.47 -7.04 -8.78
C ILE A 101 14.60 -5.93 -9.83
N ASP A 102 14.23 -4.70 -9.47
CA ASP A 102 14.23 -3.55 -10.37
C ASP A 102 15.55 -2.76 -10.31
N TYR A 103 16.29 -2.87 -9.20
CA TYR A 103 17.60 -2.24 -9.01
C TYR A 103 18.46 -3.06 -8.06
N LEU A 104 19.76 -2.75 -8.03
CA LEU A 104 20.75 -3.49 -7.23
C LEU A 104 20.43 -3.42 -5.73
N GLU A 105 20.65 -4.54 -5.05
CA GLU A 105 20.57 -4.63 -3.58
C GLU A 105 21.54 -3.62 -2.92
N GLY A 106 21.08 -2.95 -1.86
CA GLY A 106 21.76 -1.85 -1.19
C GLY A 106 21.80 -0.55 -2.00
N GLY A 107 21.22 -0.53 -3.21
CA GLY A 107 21.22 0.62 -4.10
C GLY A 107 20.10 1.63 -3.82
N VAL A 108 20.21 2.80 -4.47
CA VAL A 108 19.12 3.77 -4.55
C VAL A 108 18.36 3.54 -5.86
N CYS A 109 17.03 3.53 -5.80
CA CYS A 109 16.22 3.38 -6.99
C CYS A 109 16.49 4.55 -7.98
N PRO A 110 16.97 4.27 -9.21
CA PRO A 110 17.31 5.33 -10.17
C PRO A 110 16.06 6.04 -10.73
N HIS A 111 14.90 5.40 -10.65
CA HIS A 111 13.64 5.93 -11.16
C HIS A 111 12.90 6.82 -10.16
N CYS A 112 13.27 6.78 -8.87
CA CYS A 112 12.57 7.54 -7.84
C CYS A 112 13.56 8.28 -6.92
N PRO A 113 14.20 9.36 -7.43
CA PRO A 113 15.23 10.11 -6.70
C PRO A 113 14.74 10.73 -5.39
N TYR A 114 13.43 10.96 -5.25
CA TYR A 114 12.83 11.47 -4.01
C TYR A 114 13.18 10.60 -2.79
N TRP A 115 13.28 9.29 -2.97
CA TRP A 115 13.59 8.34 -1.89
C TRP A 115 15.10 8.18 -1.65
N ALA A 116 15.95 8.86 -2.42
CA ALA A 116 17.39 8.83 -2.21
C ALA A 116 17.74 9.47 -0.86
N GLY A 117 18.47 8.74 0.00
CA GLY A 117 18.91 9.24 1.30
C GLY A 117 17.82 9.28 2.38
N GLY A 118 16.62 8.75 2.13
CA GLY A 118 15.58 8.62 3.14
C GLY A 118 15.59 7.26 3.83
N ASP A 119 15.37 7.23 5.14
CA ASP A 119 15.06 5.99 5.84
C ASP A 119 13.63 5.55 5.47
N ARG A 120 13.54 4.47 4.69
CA ARG A 120 12.28 3.89 4.20
C ARG A 120 11.31 3.49 5.30
N TRP A 121 11.79 3.23 6.52
CA TRP A 121 10.97 2.77 7.64
C TRP A 121 10.44 3.93 8.48
N THR A 122 11.29 4.93 8.77
CA THR A 122 10.88 6.10 9.54
C THR A 122 10.21 7.17 8.66
N GLY A 123 10.41 7.12 7.34
CA GLY A 123 9.95 8.12 6.39
C GLY A 123 10.62 9.49 6.57
N LYS A 124 11.73 9.52 7.31
CA LYS A 124 12.58 10.71 7.43
C LYS A 124 13.47 10.75 6.19
N LEU A 125 13.32 11.81 5.41
CA LEU A 125 14.36 12.19 4.47
C LEU A 125 15.49 12.78 5.31
N GLU A 126 16.69 12.19 5.26
CA GLU A 126 17.86 12.84 5.84
C GLU A 126 18.03 14.16 5.07
N ALA A 127 17.87 15.28 5.78
CA ALA A 127 18.05 16.59 5.20
C ALA A 127 19.56 16.75 4.89
N SER A 128 19.88 16.88 3.60
CA SER A 128 21.19 17.38 3.15
C SER A 128 21.45 18.79 3.66
#